data_AF-A0A8S3TWY6-F1
#
_entry.id   AF-A0A8S3TWY6-F1
#
_cell.length_a   1.000
_cell.length_b   1.000
_cell.length_c   1.000
_cell.angle_alpha   90.00
_cell.angle_beta   90.00
_cell.angle_gamma   90.00
#
_symmetry.space_group_name_H-M   'P 1'
#
loop_
_entity.id
_entity.type
_entity.pdbx_description
1 polymer ?
#
loop_
_entity_poly.entity_id
_entity_poly.type
_entity_poly.pdbx_seq_one_letter_code
_entity_poly.pdbx_strand_id
1 'polypeptide(L)'
;MSVYVKHIREVALFEEGSLFYLLQKTYNIPDQIWSIVNIPNGLLDTYVEIHKNSHSFKKSMSARVDVGLFKGLFSSSVTYTKMQQYFQKASKYVEDLTSQTAGYKINIIPEWGLKFGRVAKMYIERLLPKRLNDKSIEQYTTFINTFGTHYFNQGRFGGILRLL
;
A
#
# COMPACT_ATOMS: atom_id res chain seq x y z
N MET A 1 -38.79 15.96 -16.48
CA MET A 1 -38.63 15.84 -15.01
C MET A 1 -37.15 15.60 -14.76
N SER A 2 -36.44 16.64 -14.33
CA SER A 2 -34.97 16.63 -14.18
C SER A 2 -34.62 16.07 -12.80
N VAL A 3 -33.88 14.96 -12.76
CA VAL A 3 -33.41 14.35 -11.50
C VAL A 3 -31.99 14.84 -11.25
N TYR A 4 -31.86 15.79 -10.31
CA TYR A 4 -30.59 16.23 -9.76
C TYR A 4 -29.94 15.09 -8.98
N VAL A 5 -28.84 14.53 -9.49
CA VAL A 5 -28.00 13.61 -8.71
C VAL A 5 -27.08 14.43 -7.81
N LYS A 6 -27.50 14.61 -6.56
CA LYS A 6 -26.72 15.21 -5.50
C LYS A 6 -25.46 14.37 -5.28
N HIS A 7 -24.29 14.91 -5.62
CA HIS A 7 -22.99 14.30 -5.30
C HIS A 7 -22.80 14.32 -3.79
N ILE A 8 -23.04 13.17 -3.15
CA ILE A 8 -22.84 13.00 -1.72
C ILE A 8 -21.38 12.58 -1.50
N ARG A 9 -20.57 13.47 -0.92
CA ARG A 9 -19.29 13.11 -0.30
C ARG A 9 -19.58 12.52 1.08
N GLU A 10 -19.94 11.24 1.13
CA GLU A 10 -20.15 10.53 2.39
C GLU A 10 -18.82 9.91 2.85
N VAL A 11 -18.21 10.52 3.87
CA VAL A 11 -17.27 9.84 4.75
C VAL A 11 -18.14 9.08 5.74
N ALA A 12 -18.35 7.79 5.51
CA ALA A 12 -19.06 6.97 6.47
C ALA A 12 -18.07 6.50 7.54
N LEU A 13 -18.27 6.98 8.77
CA LEU A 13 -17.68 6.42 9.98
C LEU A 13 -18.55 5.22 10.36
N PHE A 14 -17.94 4.05 10.51
CA PHE A 14 -18.66 2.78 10.62
C PHE A 14 -18.42 2.16 12.01
N GLU A 15 -19.48 1.70 12.66
CA GLU A 15 -19.40 0.89 13.89
C GLU A 15 -19.08 -0.59 13.55
N GLU A 16 -18.63 -1.39 14.52
CA GLU A 16 -18.41 -2.83 14.33
C GLU A 16 -19.67 -3.52 13.76
N GLY A 17 -19.51 -4.32 12.69
CA GLY A 17 -20.63 -4.97 12.00
C GLY A 17 -21.33 -4.10 10.93
N SER A 18 -20.79 -2.92 10.63
CA SER A 18 -21.31 -2.06 9.58
C SER A 18 -21.26 -2.67 8.19
N LEU A 19 -22.26 -2.28 7.39
CA LEU A 19 -22.45 -2.71 6.02
C LEU A 19 -21.90 -1.65 5.05
N PHE A 20 -21.10 -2.08 4.09
CA PHE A 20 -20.59 -1.27 3.00
C PHE A 20 -21.32 -1.62 1.69
N TYR A 21 -21.74 -0.60 0.93
CA TYR A 21 -22.44 -0.77 -0.33
C TYR A 21 -21.50 -0.63 -1.52
N LEU A 22 -21.44 -1.67 -2.35
CA LEU A 22 -20.68 -1.69 -3.59
C LEU A 22 -21.55 -2.31 -4.69
N LEU A 23 -21.80 -1.57 -5.77
CA LEU A 23 -22.53 -2.06 -6.95
C LEU A 23 -23.89 -2.72 -6.59
N GLN A 24 -24.67 -2.07 -5.74
CA GLN A 24 -25.98 -2.56 -5.25
C GLN A 24 -25.91 -3.86 -4.42
N LYS A 25 -24.72 -4.25 -3.96
CA LYS A 25 -24.51 -5.35 -3.01
C LYS A 25 -23.97 -4.82 -1.70
N THR A 26 -24.28 -5.55 -0.64
CA THR A 26 -23.92 -5.19 0.72
C THR A 26 -22.84 -6.13 1.24
N TYR A 27 -21.80 -5.56 1.81
CA TYR A 27 -20.63 -6.28 2.31
C TYR A 27 -20.39 -5.94 3.78
N ASN A 28 -19.95 -6.92 4.56
CA ASN A 28 -19.49 -6.65 5.92
C ASN A 28 -18.13 -5.97 5.87
N ILE A 29 -17.97 -4.91 6.67
CA ILE A 29 -16.67 -4.27 6.84
C ILE A 29 -15.81 -5.14 7.78
N PRO A 30 -14.57 -5.49 7.39
CA PRO A 30 -13.68 -6.23 8.28
C PRO A 30 -13.36 -5.44 9.55
N ASP A 31 -13.15 -6.14 10.66
CA ASP A 31 -12.84 -5.56 11.97
C ASP A 31 -11.51 -4.79 12.00
N GLN A 32 -10.63 -4.95 11.00
CA GLN A 32 -9.40 -4.15 10.87
C GLN A 32 -9.61 -2.82 10.14
N ILE A 33 -10.80 -2.57 9.58
CA ILE A 33 -11.09 -1.38 8.79
C ILE A 33 -11.83 -0.35 9.63
N TRP A 34 -11.24 0.84 9.75
CA TRP A 34 -11.86 1.97 10.45
C TRP A 34 -12.91 2.67 9.60
N SER A 35 -12.62 2.90 8.33
CA SER A 35 -13.54 3.58 7.42
C SER A 35 -13.22 3.28 5.96
N ILE A 36 -14.25 3.30 5.14
CA ILE A 36 -14.15 3.22 3.68
C ILE A 36 -14.73 4.50 3.10
N VAL A 37 -13.96 5.21 2.30
CA VAL A 37 -14.36 6.43 1.62
C VAL A 37 -14.45 6.16 0.13
N ASN A 38 -15.62 6.40 -0.46
CA ASN A 38 -15.78 6.34 -1.90
C ASN A 38 -15.07 7.53 -2.55
N ILE A 39 -14.16 7.25 -3.48
CA ILE A 39 -13.53 8.27 -4.32
C ILE A 39 -14.33 8.29 -5.62
N PRO A 40 -14.99 9.41 -5.97
CA PRO A 40 -15.83 9.48 -7.16
C PRO A 40 -15.10 8.96 -8.41
N ASN A 41 -15.65 7.91 -9.03
CA ASN A 41 -15.15 7.36 -10.28
C ASN A 41 -15.20 8.45 -11.38
N GLY A 42 -14.08 8.67 -12.07
CA GLY A 42 -13.94 9.67 -13.14
C GLY A 42 -12.73 10.60 -13.01
N LEU A 43 -12.08 10.62 -11.84
CA LEU A 43 -10.73 11.21 -11.68
C LEU A 43 -9.69 10.24 -12.23
N LEU A 44 -9.43 10.35 -13.53
CA LEU A 44 -8.23 9.82 -14.16
C LEU A 44 -7.09 10.79 -13.85
N ASP A 45 -6.34 10.48 -12.79
CA ASP A 45 -5.13 11.21 -12.48
C ASP A 45 -3.98 10.59 -13.26
N THR A 46 -3.59 11.29 -14.33
CA THR A 46 -2.42 10.95 -15.14
C THR A 46 -1.29 11.91 -14.80
N TYR A 47 -0.16 11.38 -14.40
CA TYR A 47 1.04 12.18 -14.17
C TYR A 47 2.27 11.50 -14.76
N VAL A 48 3.20 12.33 -15.23
CA VAL A 48 4.48 11.91 -15.80
C VAL A 48 5.58 12.40 -14.88
N GLU A 49 6.40 11.48 -14.39
CA GLU A 49 7.59 11.80 -13.62
C GLU A 49 8.85 11.48 -14.42
N ILE A 50 9.77 12.44 -14.51
CA ILE A 50 11.05 12.26 -15.18
C ILE A 50 12.12 11.99 -14.12
N HIS A 51 12.69 10.79 -14.16
CA HIS A 51 13.74 10.36 -13.25
C HIS A 51 15.10 10.44 -13.95
N LYS A 52 16.04 11.18 -13.36
CA LYS A 52 17.41 11.34 -13.89
C LYS A 52 18.41 10.39 -13.25
N ASN A 53 18.05 9.75 -12.14
CA ASN A 53 18.89 8.83 -11.41
C ASN A 53 18.07 7.90 -10.52
N SER A 54 18.68 6.80 -10.07
CA SER A 54 18.05 5.78 -9.23
C SER A 54 17.52 6.33 -7.91
N HIS A 55 18.14 7.39 -7.37
CA HIS A 55 17.69 8.01 -6.12
C HIS A 55 16.33 8.71 -6.32
N SER A 56 16.16 9.47 -7.41
CA SER A 56 14.89 10.10 -7.76
C SER A 56 13.78 9.08 -8.00
N PHE A 57 14.10 7.98 -8.68
CA PHE A 57 13.15 6.87 -8.90
C PHE A 57 12.76 6.20 -7.58
N LYS A 58 13.73 5.93 -6.70
CA LYS A 58 13.48 5.38 -5.36
C LYS A 58 12.58 6.28 -4.52
N LYS A 59 12.81 7.59 -4.58
CA LYS A 59 12.01 8.59 -3.86
C LYS A 59 10.56 8.56 -4.32
N SER A 60 10.32 8.48 -5.63
CA SER A 60 8.96 8.31 -6.19
C SER A 60 8.30 7.02 -5.69
N MET A 61 8.99 5.89 -5.76
CA MET A 61 8.46 4.62 -5.24
C MET A 61 8.12 4.69 -3.75
N SER A 62 8.95 5.37 -2.96
CA SER A 62 8.76 5.52 -1.51
C SER A 62 7.54 6.37 -1.19
N ALA A 63 7.35 7.47 -1.92
CA ALA A 63 6.18 8.35 -1.77
C ALA A 63 4.86 7.63 -2.07
N ARG A 64 4.85 6.68 -3.02
CA ARG A 64 3.63 5.92 -3.38
C ARG A 64 3.16 4.97 -2.29
N VAL A 65 4.07 4.45 -1.47
CA VAL A 65 3.73 3.53 -0.37
C VAL A 65 3.82 4.22 1.00
N ASP A 66 4.01 5.54 1.02
CA ASP A 66 4.09 6.37 2.23
C ASP A 66 5.14 5.88 3.25
N VAL A 67 6.33 5.51 2.75
CA VAL A 67 7.46 5.10 3.60
C VAL A 67 8.63 6.06 3.47
N GLY A 68 9.36 6.25 4.57
CA GLY A 68 10.59 7.03 4.59
C GLY A 68 11.68 6.45 3.68
N LEU A 69 12.60 7.31 3.24
CA LEU A 69 13.76 6.90 2.46
C LEU A 69 14.81 6.23 3.35
N PHE A 70 14.79 4.90 3.41
CA PHE A 70 15.80 4.12 4.14
C PHE A 70 16.78 3.39 3.21
N LYS A 71 17.98 3.08 3.73
CA LYS A 71 18.96 2.25 3.01
C LYS A 71 18.34 0.87 2.72
N GLY A 72 18.52 0.36 1.49
CA GLY A 72 17.99 -0.95 1.07
C GLY A 72 16.50 -0.98 0.67
N LEU A 73 15.70 0.06 0.93
CA LEU A 73 14.30 0.06 0.47
C LEU A 73 14.18 -0.13 -1.05
N PHE A 74 13.34 -1.08 -1.47
CA PHE A 74 13.13 -1.56 -2.85
C PHE A 74 14.35 -2.17 -3.56
N SER A 75 15.52 -2.30 -2.92
CA SER A 75 16.73 -2.76 -3.61
C SER A 75 16.63 -4.19 -4.14
N SER A 76 15.78 -5.02 -3.53
CA SER A 76 15.51 -6.38 -3.98
C SER A 76 14.39 -6.47 -5.02
N SER A 77 13.74 -5.35 -5.37
CA SER A 77 12.67 -5.34 -6.36
C SER A 77 13.24 -5.36 -7.78
N VAL A 78 12.70 -6.23 -8.63
CA VAL A 78 13.15 -6.39 -10.03
C VAL A 78 13.10 -5.05 -10.78
N THR A 79 12.03 -4.27 -10.58
CA THR A 79 11.87 -2.96 -11.24
C THR A 79 12.96 -1.98 -10.83
N TYR A 80 13.25 -1.86 -9.53
CA TYR A 80 14.31 -0.96 -9.06
C TYR A 80 15.68 -1.39 -9.59
N THR A 81 16.00 -2.68 -9.56
CA THR A 81 17.26 -3.22 -10.08
C THR A 81 17.42 -2.95 -11.58
N LYS A 82 16.36 -3.16 -12.38
CA LYS A 82 16.38 -2.83 -13.82
C LYS A 82 16.61 -1.34 -14.07
N MET A 83 15.94 -0.48 -13.31
CA MET A 83 16.11 0.98 -13.43
C MET A 83 17.51 1.43 -13.00
N GLN A 84 18.04 0.87 -11.92
CA GLN A 84 19.40 1.15 -11.48
C GLN A 84 20.42 0.78 -12.56
N GLN A 85 20.26 -0.39 -13.19
CA GLN A 85 21.12 -0.80 -14.30
C GLN A 85 20.96 0.11 -15.52
N TYR A 86 19.74 0.57 -15.83
CA TYR A 86 19.49 1.50 -16.93
C TYR A 86 20.24 2.83 -16.74
N PHE A 87 20.13 3.43 -15.55
CA PHE A 87 20.85 4.68 -15.22
C PHE A 87 22.37 4.51 -15.21
N GLN A 88 22.88 3.32 -14.89
CA GLN A 88 24.33 3.05 -14.92
C GLN A 88 24.86 2.85 -16.35
N LYS A 89 24.05 2.30 -17.25
CA LYS A 89 24.48 1.94 -18.62
C LYS A 89 24.19 3.04 -19.64
N ALA A 90 23.19 3.89 -19.41
CA ALA A 90 22.78 4.93 -20.34
C ALA A 90 22.71 6.29 -19.64
N SER A 91 23.27 7.33 -20.27
CA SER A 91 23.06 8.74 -19.88
C SER A 91 21.69 9.23 -20.37
N LYS A 92 20.62 8.54 -19.95
CA LYS A 92 19.24 8.82 -20.31
C LYS A 92 18.40 9.01 -19.05
N TYR A 93 17.29 9.73 -19.21
CA TYR A 93 16.24 9.81 -18.20
C TYR A 93 15.21 8.69 -18.41
N VAL A 94 14.46 8.37 -17.36
CA VAL A 94 13.31 7.46 -17.41
C VAL A 94 12.06 8.28 -17.21
N GLU A 95 11.06 8.08 -18.07
CA GLU A 95 9.73 8.65 -17.92
C GLU A 95 8.81 7.60 -17.28
N ASP A 96 8.29 7.90 -16.10
CA ASP A 96 7.29 7.08 -15.43
C ASP A 96 5.91 7.71 -15.64
N LEU A 97 5.16 7.14 -16.58
CA LEU A 97 3.78 7.51 -16.82
C LEU A 97 2.90 6.63 -15.93
N THR A 98 2.17 7.26 -15.02
CA THR A 98 1.18 6.57 -14.18
C THR A 98 -0.20 7.17 -14.42
N SER A 99 -1.16 6.31 -14.71
CA SER A 99 -2.59 6.63 -14.82
C SER A 99 -3.33 5.84 -13.75
N GLN A 100 -3.97 6.53 -12.81
CA GLN A 100 -4.69 5.91 -11.71
C GLN A 100 -6.19 6.19 -11.81
N THR A 101 -6.99 5.16 -11.51
CA THR A 101 -8.42 5.28 -11.24
C THR A 101 -8.67 4.68 -9.85
N ALA A 102 -8.82 5.51 -8.83
CA ALA A 102 -9.14 5.05 -7.48
C ALA A 102 -10.67 5.10 -7.27
N GLY A 103 -11.27 3.97 -6.90
CA GLY A 103 -12.69 3.92 -6.55
C GLY A 103 -12.93 4.05 -5.05
N TYR A 104 -11.97 3.62 -4.23
CA TYR A 104 -12.12 3.59 -2.77
C TYR A 104 -10.81 3.91 -2.06
N LYS A 105 -10.92 4.66 -0.95
CA LYS A 105 -9.87 4.76 0.07
C LYS A 105 -10.31 3.97 1.29
N ILE A 106 -9.43 3.14 1.81
CA ILE A 106 -9.63 2.38 3.04
C ILE A 106 -8.67 2.93 4.08
N ASN A 107 -9.18 3.24 5.27
CA ASN A 107 -8.37 3.55 6.45
C ASN A 107 -8.45 2.36 7.40
N ILE A 108 -7.31 1.87 7.84
CA ILE A 108 -7.18 0.75 8.77
C ILE A 108 -7.21 1.30 10.20
N ILE A 109 -7.70 0.50 11.15
CA ILE A 109 -7.70 0.87 12.57
C ILE A 109 -6.27 1.23 13.03
N PRO A 110 -6.08 2.24 13.88
CA PRO A 110 -4.77 2.56 14.42
C PRO A 110 -4.11 1.41 15.17
N GLU A 111 -2.78 1.45 15.32
CA GLU A 111 -1.98 0.37 15.89
C GLU A 111 -2.43 -0.14 17.27
N TRP A 112 -2.96 0.74 18.11
CA TRP A 112 -3.46 0.39 19.44
C TRP A 112 -4.74 -0.45 19.41
N GLY A 113 -5.49 -0.40 18.32
CA GLY A 113 -6.70 -1.21 18.10
C GLY A 113 -6.46 -2.44 17.24
N LEU A 114 -5.32 -2.51 16.54
CA LEU A 114 -4.98 -3.64 15.68
C LEU A 114 -4.53 -4.85 16.48
N LYS A 115 -4.95 -6.03 16.02
CA LYS A 115 -4.53 -7.33 16.56
C LYS A 115 -3.85 -8.14 15.48
N PHE A 116 -2.83 -8.91 15.86
CA PHE A 116 -2.23 -9.88 14.94
C PHE A 116 -3.26 -10.94 14.54
N GLY A 117 -3.29 -11.26 13.24
CA GLY A 117 -4.00 -12.43 12.76
C GLY A 117 -3.48 -13.70 13.43
N ARG A 118 -4.35 -14.71 13.56
CA ARG A 118 -4.09 -15.95 14.30
C ARG A 118 -2.72 -16.57 14.00
N VAL A 119 -2.35 -16.66 12.72
CA VAL A 119 -1.11 -17.29 12.27
C VAL A 119 0.13 -16.48 12.67
N ALA A 120 0.12 -15.17 12.44
CA ALA A 120 1.22 -14.29 12.82
C ALA A 120 1.42 -14.28 14.34
N LYS A 121 0.32 -14.21 15.11
CA LYS A 121 0.35 -14.28 16.57
C LYS A 121 0.97 -15.60 17.05
N MET A 122 0.51 -16.74 16.51
CA MET A 122 1.06 -18.05 16.86
C MET A 122 2.55 -18.16 16.55
N TYR A 123 3.00 -17.62 15.40
CA TYR A 123 4.41 -17.63 15.05
C TYR A 123 5.22 -16.82 16.06
N ILE A 124 4.79 -15.60 16.40
CA ILE A 124 5.47 -14.74 17.37
C ILE A 124 5.56 -15.43 18.74
N GLU A 125 4.44 -15.98 19.22
CA GLU A 125 4.36 -16.56 20.57
C GLU A 125 5.12 -17.88 20.71
N ARG A 126 5.20 -18.68 19.64
CA ARG A 126 5.74 -20.05 19.71
C ARG A 126 7.12 -20.21 19.08
N LEU A 127 7.45 -19.40 18.08
CA LEU A 127 8.63 -19.62 17.23
C LEU A 127 9.65 -18.49 17.32
N LEU A 128 9.25 -17.26 17.69
CA LEU A 128 10.20 -16.17 17.87
C LEU A 128 10.76 -16.14 19.30
N PRO A 129 12.09 -16.23 19.48
CA PRO A 129 12.69 -16.06 20.78
C PRO A 129 12.61 -14.59 21.21
N LYS A 130 12.46 -14.35 22.51
CA LYS A 130 12.27 -13.01 23.10
C LYS A 130 13.43 -12.02 22.84
N ARG A 131 14.61 -12.52 22.46
CA ARG A 131 15.80 -11.70 22.19
C ARG A 131 16.41 -12.10 20.87
N LEU A 132 16.77 -11.10 20.07
CA LEU A 132 17.57 -11.29 18.88
C LEU A 132 19.03 -11.59 19.25
N ASN A 133 19.57 -12.65 18.68
CA ASN A 133 20.96 -13.10 18.74
C ASN A 133 21.29 -13.93 17.49
N ASP A 134 22.57 -14.26 17.29
CA ASP A 134 23.06 -14.96 16.10
C ASP A 134 22.33 -16.27 15.78
N LYS A 135 21.91 -17.03 16.80
CA LYS A 135 21.18 -18.30 16.63
C LYS A 135 19.71 -18.10 16.24
N SER A 136 19.16 -16.92 16.50
CA SER A 136 17.75 -16.58 16.22
C SER A 136 17.54 -15.81 14.92
N ILE A 137 18.61 -15.33 14.27
CA ILE A 137 18.53 -14.50 13.06
C ILE A 137 17.66 -15.16 11.98
N GLU A 138 17.81 -16.48 11.79
CA GLU A 138 17.05 -17.24 10.80
C GLU A 138 15.54 -17.24 11.09
N GLN A 139 15.14 -17.32 12.35
CA GLN A 139 13.73 -17.33 12.76
C GLN A 139 13.07 -15.97 12.51
N TYR A 140 13.79 -14.88 12.80
CA TYR A 140 13.36 -13.51 12.48
C TYR A 140 13.32 -13.27 10.97
N THR A 141 14.32 -13.77 10.23
CA THR A 141 14.38 -13.68 8.76
C THR A 141 13.19 -14.41 8.14
N THR A 142 12.85 -15.59 8.64
CA THR A 142 11.68 -16.37 8.18
C THR A 142 10.37 -15.65 8.47
N PHE A 143 10.24 -15.04 9.65
CA PHE A 143 9.09 -14.20 9.97
C PHE A 143 8.95 -13.04 8.98
N ILE A 144 10.04 -12.29 8.75
CA ILE A 144 10.06 -11.15 7.82
C ILE A 144 9.74 -11.59 6.39
N ASN A 145 10.28 -12.72 5.93
CA ASN A 145 10.01 -13.23 4.58
C ASN A 145 8.56 -13.68 4.42
N THR A 146 7.90 -14.10 5.50
CA THR A 146 6.52 -14.61 5.48
C THR A 146 5.50 -13.48 5.63
N PHE A 147 5.71 -12.57 6.58
CA PHE A 147 4.73 -11.56 6.96
C PHE A 147 5.10 -10.14 6.53
N GLY A 148 6.32 -9.94 6.02
CA GLY A 148 6.85 -8.63 5.68
C GLY A 148 7.45 -7.88 6.86
N THR A 149 7.84 -6.63 6.60
CA THR A 149 8.46 -5.73 7.58
C THR A 149 7.54 -4.59 8.02
N HIS A 150 6.43 -4.36 7.32
CA HIS A 150 5.52 -3.25 7.51
C HIS A 150 4.07 -3.72 7.35
N TYR A 151 3.14 -2.92 7.88
CA TYR A 151 1.70 -3.10 7.66
C TYR A 151 1.13 -1.83 7.02
N PHE A 152 -0.03 -1.94 6.38
CA PHE A 152 -0.73 -0.78 5.82
C PHE A 152 -1.56 -0.08 6.91
N ASN A 153 -1.48 1.24 6.98
CA ASN A 153 -2.38 2.08 7.80
C ASN A 153 -3.54 2.67 6.97
N GLN A 154 -3.35 2.78 5.66
CA GLN A 154 -4.36 3.19 4.68
C GLN A 154 -4.03 2.60 3.31
N GLY A 155 -5.02 2.56 2.42
CA GLY A 155 -4.83 2.12 1.04
C GLY A 155 -5.82 2.79 0.09
N ARG A 156 -5.37 3.07 -1.13
CA ARG A 156 -6.24 3.47 -2.25
C ARG A 156 -6.40 2.30 -3.20
N PHE A 157 -7.64 1.90 -3.46
CA PHE A 157 -7.99 0.74 -4.26
C PHE A 157 -8.63 1.16 -5.57
N GLY A 158 -8.24 0.48 -6.65
CA GLY A 158 -8.70 0.73 -8.00
C GLY A 158 -7.68 0.26 -9.04
N GLY A 159 -7.76 0.80 -10.24
CA GLY A 159 -6.88 0.47 -11.36
C GLY A 159 -5.65 1.38 -11.41
N ILE A 160 -4.49 0.81 -11.71
CA ILE A 160 -3.26 1.56 -12.01
C ILE A 160 -2.70 1.03 -13.33
N LEU A 161 -2.51 1.92 -14.30
CA LEU A 161 -1.74 1.66 -15.51
C LEU A 161 -0.40 2.40 -15.39
N ARG A 162 0.71 1.68 -15.59
CA ARG A 162 2.04 2.25 -15.46
C ARG A 162 2.91 1.84 -16.64
N LEU A 163 3.57 2.82 -17.25
CA LEU A 163 4.58 2.65 -18.28
C LEU A 163 5.92 3.15 -17.75
N LEU A 164 6.99 2.38 -18.00
CA LEU A 164 8.36 2.63 -17.58
C LEU A 164 9.32 2.46 -18.75
#